data_AF-A0A6L6B9S7-F1
#
_entry.id   AF-A0A6L6B9S7-F1
#
_cell.length_a   1.000
_cell.length_b   1.000
_cell.length_c   1.000
_cell.angle_alpha   90.00
_cell.angle_beta   90.00
_cell.angle_gamma   90.00
#
_symmetry.space_group_name_H-M   'P 1'
#
loop_
_entity.id
_entity.type
_entity.pdbx_description
1 polymer ?
#
loop_
_entity_poly.entity_id
_entity_poly.type
_entity_poly.pdbx_seq_one_letter_code
_entity_poly.pdbx_strand_id
1 'polypeptide(L)' 'MSLMLLDSASLWYRAFYGMPDSLLSPDGTPVNAIRGYLDMSARLITTYQP' A
#
# COMPACT_ATOMS: atom_id res chain seq x y z
N MET A 1 -10.78 16.71 -14.46
CA MET A 1 -9.76 15.66 -14.64
C MET A 1 -8.56 16.07 -13.82
N SER A 2 -8.32 15.39 -12.71
CA SER A 2 -7.06 15.53 -11.99
C SER A 2 -6.18 14.32 -12.32
N LEU A 3 -4.86 14.45 -12.16
CA LEU A 3 -3.93 13.36 -12.36
C LEU A 3 -3.27 13.06 -11.02
N MET A 4 -3.39 11.83 -10.55
CA MET A 4 -2.72 11.37 -9.35
C MET A 4 -1.41 10.68 -9.73
N LEU A 5 -0.30 11.19 -9.20
CA LEU A 5 1.03 10.58 -9.32
C LEU A 5 1.44 10.05 -7.95
N LEU A 6 1.74 8.75 -7.86
CA LEU A 6 2.14 8.09 -6.63
C LEU A 6 3.62 7.71 -6.70
N ASP A 7 4.40 8.21 -5.74
CA ASP A 7 5.74 7.68 -5.49
C ASP A 7 5.64 6.33 -4.79
N SER A 8 5.63 5.26 -5.58
CA SER A 8 5.34 3.92 -5.08
C SER A 8 6.42 3.39 -4.14
N ALA A 9 7.68 3.80 -4.33
CA ALA A 9 8.79 3.35 -3.49
C ALA A 9 8.67 3.88 -2.06
N SER A 10 8.32 5.17 -1.89
CA SER A 10 8.09 5.71 -0.55
C SER A 10 6.85 5.11 0.11
N LEU A 11 5.80 4.82 -0.65
CA LEU A 11 4.57 4.23 -0.11
C LEU A 11 4.74 2.78 0.34
N TRP A 12 5.36 1.90 -0.47
CA TRP A 12 5.61 0.53 -0.01
C TRP A 12 6.61 0.48 1.15
N TYR A 13 7.51 1.47 1.25
CA TYR A 13 8.53 1.48 2.30
C TYR A 13 7.86 1.80 3.64
N ARG A 14 6.98 2.80 3.65
CA ARG A 14 6.12 3.10 4.79
C ARG A 14 5.22 1.91 5.15
N ALA A 15 4.66 1.23 4.15
CA ALA A 15 3.83 0.05 4.40
C ALA A 15 4.64 -1.10 5.03
N PHE A 16 5.84 -1.37 4.52
CA PHE A 16 6.72 -2.42 5.03
C PHE A 16 7.09 -2.22 6.51
N TYR A 17 7.39 -0.98 6.92
CA TYR A 17 7.75 -0.68 8.32
C TYR A 17 6.56 -0.29 9.20
N GLY A 18 5.39 0.01 8.62
CA GLY A 18 4.20 0.44 9.33
C GLY A 18 3.17 -0.67 9.58
N MET A 19 3.23 -1.76 8.81
CA MET A 19 2.31 -2.90 8.92
C MET A 19 3.01 -4.10 9.56
N PRO A 20 2.30 -4.89 10.38
CA PRO A 20 2.88 -6.08 11.00
C PRO A 20 3.26 -7.11 9.93
N ASP A 21 4.42 -7.75 10.10
CA ASP A 21 4.94 -8.80 9.22
C ASP A 21 4.20 -10.15 9.37
N SER A 22 3.30 -10.26 10.35
CA SER A 22 2.35 -11.38 10.51
C SER A 22 1.27 -11.44 9.42
N LEU A 23 1.19 -10.44 8.53
CA LEU A 23 0.40 -10.51 7.32
C LEU A 23 1.10 -11.39 6.30
N LEU A 24 0.72 -12.66 6.25
CA LEU A 24 1.34 -13.68 5.40
C LEU A 24 0.43 -14.08 4.23
N SER A 25 1.04 -14.41 3.09
CA SER A 25 0.40 -15.18 2.02
C SER A 25 0.23 -16.65 2.42
N PRO A 26 -0.54 -17.45 1.64
CA PRO A 26 -0.74 -18.88 1.93
C PRO A 26 0.55 -19.72 1.98
N ASP A 27 1.63 -19.27 1.33
CA ASP A 27 2.95 -19.92 1.37
C ASP A 27 3.85 -19.42 2.51
N GLY A 28 3.35 -18.52 3.36
CA GLY A 28 4.06 -17.97 4.52
C GLY A 28 4.93 -16.75 4.21
N THR A 29 4.94 -16.24 2.98
CA THR A 29 5.70 -15.02 2.65
C THR A 29 5.02 -13.78 3.26
N PRO A 30 5.76 -12.85 3.92
CA PRO A 30 5.19 -11.60 4.37
C PRO A 30 4.69 -10.73 3.20
N VAL A 31 3.46 -10.25 3.29
CA VAL A 31 2.79 -9.41 2.28
C VAL A 31 2.36 -8.05 2.84
N ASN A 32 2.88 -7.68 4.01
CA ASN A 32 2.54 -6.45 4.73
C ASN A 32 2.76 -5.17 3.90
N ALA A 33 3.86 -5.09 3.15
CA ALA A 33 4.14 -3.97 2.26
C ALA A 33 3.14 -3.85 1.11
N ILE A 34 2.78 -4.99 0.50
CA ILE A 34 1.82 -5.06 -0.60
C ILE A 34 0.44 -4.62 -0.10
N ARG A 35 0.01 -5.18 1.04
CA ARG A 35 -1.27 -4.86 1.65
C ARG A 35 -1.38 -3.37 2.00
N GLY A 36 -0.39 -2.83 2.69
CA GLY A 36 -0.41 -1.42 3.09
C GLY A 36 -0.35 -0.46 1.90
N TYR A 37 0.42 -0.78 0.85
CA TYR A 37 0.47 0.03 -0.37
C TYR A 37 -0.89 0.08 -1.08
N LEU A 38 -1.55 -1.08 -1.23
CA LEU A 38 -2.86 -1.16 -1.89
C LEU A 38 -3.96 -0.48 -1.06
N ASP A 39 -3.96 -0.67 0.26
CA ASP A 39 -4.94 -0.02 1.15
C ASP A 39 -4.81 1.51 1.10
N MET A 40 -3.57 2.03 1.10
CA MET A 40 -3.31 3.47 1.01
C MET A 40 -3.67 4.02 -0.37
N SER A 41 -3.31 3.32 -1.45
CA SER A 41 -3.67 3.69 -2.82
C SER A 41 -5.19 3.73 -3.01
N ALA A 42 -5.90 2.71 -2.54
CA ALA A 42 -7.37 2.65 -2.59
C ALA A 42 -7.99 3.84 -1.82
N ARG A 43 -7.49 4.14 -0.62
CA ARG A 43 -7.94 5.29 0.16
C ARG A 43 -7.74 6.61 -0.59
N LEU A 44 -6.58 6.82 -1.21
CA LEU A 44 -6.30 8.03 -1.98
C LEU A 44 -7.24 8.15 -3.19
N ILE A 45 -7.43 7.06 -3.95
CA ILE A 45 -8.36 7.02 -5.09
C ILE A 45 -9.78 7.37 -4.67
N THR A 46 -10.29 6.74 -3.59
CA THR A 46 -11.64 7.01 -3.09
C THR A 46 -11.79 8.45 -2.58
N THR A 47 -10.76 8.99 -1.93
CA THR A 47 -10.80 10.33 -1.32
C THR A 47 -10.75 11.44 -2.37
N TYR A 48 -9.82 11.32 -3.33
CA TYR A 48 -9.53 12.39 -4.28
C TYR A 48 -10.24 12.24 -5.62
N GLN A 49 -10.80 11.05 -5.91
CA GLN A 49 -11.49 10.71 -7.16
C GLN A 49 -10.78 11.28 -8.40
N PRO A 50 -9.50 10.92 -8.60
CA PRO A 50 -8.63 11.65 -9.50
C PRO A 50 -9.08 11.68 -10.96
#